data_AF-A0A3C0JGJ7-F1
#
_entry.id   AF-A0A3C0JGJ7-F1
#
_cell.length_a   1.000
_cell.length_b   1.000
_cell.length_c   1.000
_cell.angle_alpha   90.00
_cell.angle_beta   90.00
_cell.angle_gamma   90.00
#
_symmetry.space_group_name_H-M   'P 1'
#
loop_
_entity.id
_entity.type
_entity.pdbx_description
1 polymer ?
#
loop_
_entity_poly.entity_id
_entity_poly.type
_entity_poly.pdbx_seq_one_letter_code
_entity_poly.pdbx_strand_id
1 'polypeptide(L)'
;DEKQCGHQDGKVTVPHSDFHAKLRALRYAFLELGIDNGLIVARTDSEGAGLTKEIAVVKEPGDQGDVYNSYLDVEEIDVSEMAEGDVCFNRNGKLVRPKRLPSGLYQFRPGTGEERCVFDCIEAIKAGADLLWIETATPNVADIAGMMNEVRKEIPDAKLVYNNSPSFNWTLNFRQQAYDRWVEAGQDVSGYDRQDLMNAKYDDSALAADADDKIRTFQADAAREANIFHHLITLPTYHTAALSTDNLAKDYFGDQGMLGYVAGVQRKEIRQGIACVKHQNMSGSDIGDDHKEYFAGENALKAGGAKNTSNQFS
;
A
#
# COMPACT_ATOMS: atom_id res chain seq x y z
N ASP A 1 -1.73 16.50 14.10
CA ASP A 1 -1.31 15.50 13.11
C ASP A 1 -2.26 14.31 13.27
N GLU A 2 -3.22 14.15 12.36
CA GLU A 2 -4.28 13.13 12.42
C GLU A 2 -3.97 11.96 11.47
N LYS A 3 -2.68 11.69 11.25
CA LYS A 3 -2.21 10.65 10.33
C LYS A 3 -2.53 9.26 10.88
N GLN A 4 -3.36 8.52 10.15
CA GLN A 4 -3.69 7.12 10.42
C GLN A 4 -3.03 6.19 9.38
N CYS A 5 -2.97 4.89 9.66
CA CYS A 5 -2.58 3.91 8.66
C CYS A 5 -3.65 3.86 7.53
N GLY A 6 -3.23 3.63 6.29
CA GLY A 6 -4.10 3.60 5.10
C GLY A 6 -5.30 2.64 5.16
N HIS A 7 -5.26 1.63 6.05
CA HIS A 7 -6.30 0.60 6.21
C HIS A 7 -7.17 0.80 7.47
N GLN A 8 -7.04 1.93 8.17
CA GLN A 8 -7.82 2.23 9.37
C GLN A 8 -9.00 3.16 9.03
N ASP A 9 -10.11 3.00 9.74
CA ASP A 9 -11.25 3.91 9.66
C ASP A 9 -10.91 5.28 10.26
N GLY A 10 -11.53 6.34 9.73
CA GLY A 10 -11.35 7.70 10.23
C GLY A 10 -10.19 8.48 9.60
N LYS A 11 -9.74 8.09 8.39
CA LYS A 11 -8.77 8.86 7.61
C LYS A 11 -9.30 10.26 7.29
N VAL A 12 -8.40 11.24 7.35
CA VAL A 12 -8.70 12.66 7.14
C VAL A 12 -7.83 13.18 6.00
N THR A 13 -8.46 13.73 4.96
CA THR A 13 -7.76 14.36 3.83
C THR A 13 -7.59 15.86 4.04
N VAL A 14 -6.67 16.42 3.28
CA VAL A 14 -6.42 17.87 3.18
C VAL A 14 -6.81 18.36 1.78
N PRO A 15 -7.15 19.66 1.62
CA PRO A 15 -7.34 20.25 0.31
C PRO A 15 -6.11 20.13 -0.61
N HIS A 16 -6.38 20.14 -1.91
CA HIS A 16 -5.36 20.04 -2.96
C HIS A 16 -4.26 21.12 -2.85
N SER A 17 -4.60 22.34 -2.44
CA SER A 17 -3.62 23.42 -2.24
C SER A 17 -2.45 23.00 -1.36
N ASP A 18 -2.76 22.30 -0.28
CA ASP A 18 -1.83 21.88 0.77
C ASP A 18 -0.99 20.70 0.30
N PHE A 19 -1.64 19.73 -0.34
CA PHE A 19 -0.93 18.59 -0.91
C PHE A 19 0.00 19.01 -2.06
N HIS A 20 -0.46 19.89 -2.95
CA HIS A 20 0.36 20.42 -4.04
C HIS A 20 1.56 21.22 -3.54
N ALA A 21 1.44 21.94 -2.42
CA ALA A 21 2.58 22.61 -1.80
C ALA A 21 3.66 21.61 -1.36
N LYS A 22 3.27 20.44 -0.83
CA LYS A 22 4.20 19.36 -0.47
C LYS A 22 4.89 18.75 -1.68
N LEU A 23 4.15 18.50 -2.77
CA LEU A 23 4.73 17.99 -4.03
C LEU A 23 5.78 18.96 -4.59
N ARG A 24 5.46 20.27 -4.63
CA ARG A 24 6.42 21.30 -5.06
C ARG A 24 7.64 21.37 -4.14
N ALA A 25 7.46 21.27 -2.82
CA ALA A 25 8.58 21.26 -1.88
C ALA A 25 9.53 20.08 -2.14
N LEU A 26 9.01 18.88 -2.39
CA LEU A 26 9.81 17.71 -2.78
C LEU A 26 10.56 17.95 -4.09
N ARG A 27 9.90 18.55 -5.09
CA ARG A 27 10.56 18.87 -6.36
C ARG A 27 11.70 19.87 -6.17
N TYR A 28 11.52 20.91 -5.36
CA TYR A 28 12.59 21.86 -5.04
C TYR A 28 13.77 21.19 -4.35
N ALA A 29 13.53 20.24 -3.44
CA ALA A 29 14.62 19.50 -2.80
C ALA A 29 15.45 18.69 -3.81
N PHE A 30 14.82 18.05 -4.80
CA PHE A 30 15.55 17.37 -5.88
C PHE A 30 16.38 18.35 -6.72
N LEU A 31 15.80 19.48 -7.10
CA LEU A 31 16.50 20.51 -7.88
C LEU A 31 17.71 21.09 -7.13
N GLU A 32 17.58 21.34 -5.82
CA GLU A 32 18.66 21.85 -4.97
C GLU A 32 19.83 20.86 -4.88
N LEU A 33 19.54 19.55 -4.82
CA LEU A 33 20.54 18.49 -4.76
C LEU A 33 21.14 18.12 -6.13
N GLY A 34 20.70 18.76 -7.23
CA GLY A 34 21.12 18.42 -8.59
C GLY A 34 20.64 17.05 -9.07
N ILE A 35 19.51 16.56 -8.54
CA ILE A 35 18.90 15.29 -8.92
C ILE A 35 17.76 15.55 -9.91
N ASP A 36 18.11 15.70 -11.18
CA ASP A 36 17.17 16.06 -12.25
C ASP A 36 16.09 14.98 -12.51
N ASN A 37 16.35 13.73 -12.10
CA ASN A 37 15.50 12.56 -12.35
C ASN A 37 14.86 11.98 -11.08
N GLY A 38 14.74 12.77 -10.02
CA GLY A 38 14.02 12.36 -8.80
C GLY A 38 12.55 12.11 -9.10
N LEU A 39 12.02 10.95 -8.66
CA LEU A 39 10.62 10.57 -8.85
C LEU A 39 9.79 10.91 -7.61
N ILE A 40 8.61 11.47 -7.82
CA ILE A 40 7.61 11.78 -6.79
C ILE A 40 6.40 10.87 -6.99
N VAL A 41 6.11 10.04 -5.98
CA VAL A 41 4.89 9.24 -5.92
C VAL A 41 3.84 9.99 -5.10
N ALA A 42 2.73 10.37 -5.73
CA ALA A 42 1.59 10.99 -5.05
C ALA A 42 0.60 9.92 -4.61
N ARG A 43 0.48 9.78 -3.29
CA ARG A 43 -0.48 8.86 -2.66
C ARG A 43 -1.77 9.59 -2.30
N THR A 44 -2.90 9.03 -2.71
CA THR A 44 -4.22 9.38 -2.18
C THR A 44 -4.76 8.28 -1.26
N ASP A 45 -5.41 8.72 -0.18
CA ASP A 45 -6.12 7.89 0.79
C ASP A 45 -7.64 8.10 0.72
N SER A 46 -8.12 8.84 -0.29
CA SER A 46 -9.50 9.32 -0.41
C SER A 46 -10.55 8.21 -0.43
N GLU A 47 -10.21 7.04 -0.98
CA GLU A 47 -11.15 5.90 -1.11
C GLU A 47 -11.75 5.52 0.25
N GLY A 48 -10.90 5.36 1.27
CA GLY A 48 -11.31 5.06 2.64
C GLY A 48 -11.41 6.28 3.55
N ALA A 49 -11.20 7.51 3.06
CA ALA A 49 -11.30 8.72 3.87
C ALA A 49 -12.69 9.35 3.74
N GLY A 50 -13.45 9.33 4.84
CA GLY A 50 -14.76 9.97 4.93
C GLY A 50 -14.72 11.39 5.50
N LEU A 51 -13.54 11.91 5.86
CA LEU A 51 -13.40 13.13 6.64
C LEU A 51 -12.36 14.09 6.04
N THR A 52 -12.53 15.38 6.32
CA THR A 52 -11.51 16.40 6.09
C THR A 52 -11.45 17.41 7.24
N LYS A 53 -10.26 17.98 7.46
CA LYS A 53 -10.05 19.02 8.47
C LYS A 53 -10.53 20.40 8.02
N GLU A 54 -10.53 20.64 6.71
CA GLU A 54 -10.66 21.98 6.15
C GLU A 54 -11.72 22.03 5.06
N ILE A 55 -12.44 23.15 5.00
CA ILE A 55 -13.22 23.54 3.83
C ILE A 55 -12.26 24.30 2.93
N ALA A 56 -12.06 23.82 1.71
CA ALA A 56 -11.11 24.39 0.78
C ALA A 56 -11.49 25.83 0.40
N VAL A 57 -10.49 26.68 0.17
CA VAL A 57 -10.74 28.05 -0.31
C VAL A 57 -11.17 27.99 -1.78
N VAL A 58 -12.32 28.59 -2.08
CA VAL A 58 -12.84 28.77 -3.44
C VAL A 58 -12.53 30.17 -3.92
N LYS A 59 -11.88 30.30 -5.08
CA LYS A 59 -11.62 31.57 -5.75
C LYS A 59 -12.66 31.84 -6.83
N GLU A 60 -13.01 30.80 -7.59
CA GLU A 60 -14.03 30.86 -8.62
C GLU A 60 -14.81 29.54 -8.72
N PRO A 61 -16.09 29.56 -9.15
CA PRO A 61 -16.88 28.35 -9.31
C PRO A 61 -16.20 27.35 -10.27
N GLY A 62 -16.14 26.08 -9.85
CA GLY A 62 -15.50 25.00 -10.60
C GLY A 62 -13.99 24.87 -10.41
N ASP A 63 -13.35 25.72 -9.60
CA ASP A 63 -11.94 25.51 -9.24
C ASP A 63 -11.74 24.29 -8.35
N GLN A 64 -10.47 23.92 -8.10
CA GLN A 64 -10.14 22.74 -7.29
C GLN A 64 -10.74 22.78 -5.88
N GLY A 65 -10.86 23.98 -5.28
CA GLY A 65 -11.44 24.16 -3.96
C GLY A 65 -12.95 23.92 -4.00
N ASP A 66 -13.62 24.42 -5.03
CA ASP A 66 -15.06 24.22 -5.24
C ASP A 66 -15.38 22.74 -5.47
N VAL A 67 -14.63 22.07 -6.35
CA VAL A 67 -14.78 20.63 -6.61
C VAL A 67 -14.54 19.82 -5.34
N TYR A 68 -13.49 20.10 -4.57
CA TYR A 68 -13.21 19.43 -3.30
C TYR A 68 -14.36 19.61 -2.30
N ASN A 69 -14.83 20.85 -2.14
CA ASN A 69 -15.94 21.14 -1.25
C ASN A 69 -17.23 20.48 -1.73
N SER A 70 -17.42 20.32 -3.05
CA SER A 70 -18.61 19.72 -3.64
C SER A 70 -18.89 18.31 -3.10
N TYR A 71 -17.89 17.60 -2.58
CA TYR A 71 -18.03 16.28 -1.95
C TYR A 71 -18.53 16.30 -0.51
N LEU A 72 -18.51 17.45 0.18
CA LEU A 72 -18.97 17.56 1.55
C LEU A 72 -20.46 17.17 1.67
N ASP A 73 -20.77 16.43 2.74
CA ASP A 73 -22.13 16.13 3.16
C ASP A 73 -22.68 17.36 3.88
N VAL A 74 -23.61 18.04 3.23
CA VAL A 74 -24.16 19.32 3.68
C VAL A 74 -25.68 19.25 3.68
N GLU A 75 -26.29 20.04 4.56
CA GLU A 75 -27.70 20.37 4.53
C GLU A 75 -27.88 21.84 4.15
N GLU A 76 -28.89 22.13 3.33
CA GLU A 76 -29.32 23.49 3.06
C GLU A 76 -30.16 23.98 4.25
N ILE A 77 -29.86 25.19 4.73
CA ILE A 77 -30.55 25.77 5.88
C ILE A 77 -30.88 27.24 5.64
N ASP A 78 -31.91 27.73 6.32
CA ASP A 78 -32.15 29.16 6.46
C ASP A 78 -31.33 29.75 7.62
N VAL A 79 -31.05 31.06 7.55
CA VAL A 79 -30.31 31.77 8.63
C VAL A 79 -31.00 31.63 9.99
N SER A 80 -32.33 31.52 10.00
CA SER A 80 -33.11 31.30 11.23
C SER A 80 -32.89 29.95 11.90
N GLU A 81 -32.30 28.98 11.20
CA GLU A 81 -32.02 27.63 11.70
C GLU A 81 -30.56 27.47 12.20
N MET A 82 -29.76 28.54 12.11
CA MET A 82 -28.38 28.55 12.61
C MET A 82 -28.33 28.55 14.13
N ALA A 83 -27.52 27.66 14.69
CA ALA A 83 -27.14 27.70 16.10
C ALA A 83 -25.87 28.54 16.32
N GLU A 84 -25.69 29.01 17.56
CA GLU A 84 -24.45 29.70 17.96
C GLU A 84 -23.25 28.76 17.73
N GLY A 85 -22.26 29.24 16.96
CA GLY A 85 -21.04 28.48 16.64
C GLY A 85 -21.13 27.57 15.40
N ASP A 86 -22.26 27.54 14.69
CA ASP A 86 -22.37 26.83 13.41
C ASP A 86 -21.41 27.41 12.37
N VAL A 87 -20.76 26.51 11.62
CA VAL A 87 -19.95 26.87 10.44
C VAL A 87 -20.79 26.57 9.21
N CYS A 88 -21.07 27.58 8.40
CA CYS A 88 -21.81 27.47 7.15
C CYS A 88 -21.03 28.13 6.01
N PHE A 89 -21.31 27.75 4.77
CA PHE A 89 -20.74 28.40 3.59
C PHE A 89 -21.77 28.48 2.47
N ASN A 90 -21.48 29.28 1.44
CA ASN A 90 -22.34 29.40 0.27
C ASN A 90 -22.01 28.28 -0.72
N ARG A 91 -23.04 27.58 -1.21
CA ARG A 91 -22.95 26.68 -2.36
C ARG A 91 -24.07 27.01 -3.33
N ASN A 92 -23.72 27.41 -4.55
CA ASN A 92 -24.69 27.73 -5.61
C ASN A 92 -25.77 28.75 -5.17
N GLY A 93 -25.37 29.77 -4.41
CA GLY A 93 -26.27 30.82 -3.93
C GLY A 93 -27.09 30.46 -2.69
N LYS A 94 -26.94 29.24 -2.15
CA LYS A 94 -27.65 28.75 -0.97
C LYS A 94 -26.71 28.66 0.23
N LEU A 95 -27.24 28.93 1.42
CA LEU A 95 -26.51 28.73 2.67
C LEU A 95 -26.56 27.23 3.02
N VAL A 96 -25.39 26.63 3.21
CA VAL A 96 -25.30 25.20 3.55
C VAL A 96 -24.45 24.99 4.80
N ARG A 97 -24.87 24.04 5.64
CA ARG A 97 -24.17 23.60 6.84
C ARG A 97 -23.57 22.21 6.59
N PRO A 98 -22.24 22.05 6.56
CA PRO A 98 -21.61 20.73 6.46
C PRO A 98 -21.77 19.95 7.76
N LYS A 99 -21.99 18.63 7.64
CA LYS A 99 -21.93 17.73 8.79
C LYS A 99 -20.55 17.77 9.41
N ARG A 100 -20.51 18.04 10.71
CA ARG A 100 -19.28 18.24 11.48
C ARG A 100 -19.28 17.39 12.74
N LEU A 101 -18.19 16.67 12.97
CA LEU A 101 -17.99 15.85 14.17
C LEU A 101 -17.61 16.73 15.38
N PRO A 102 -17.79 16.26 16.63
CA PRO A 102 -17.30 16.96 17.82
C PRO A 102 -15.78 17.21 17.82
N SER A 103 -15.00 16.42 17.08
CA SER A 103 -13.57 16.63 16.83
C SER A 103 -13.25 17.82 15.91
N GLY A 104 -14.29 18.46 15.35
CA GLY A 104 -14.20 19.60 14.44
C GLY A 104 -14.02 19.21 12.97
N LEU A 105 -13.99 17.91 12.64
CA LEU A 105 -13.83 17.38 11.28
C LEU A 105 -15.13 17.43 10.48
N TYR A 106 -15.02 17.70 9.18
CA TYR A 106 -16.15 17.70 8.24
C TYR A 106 -16.27 16.35 7.54
N GLN A 107 -17.51 15.95 7.24
CA GLN A 107 -17.80 14.68 6.56
C GLN A 107 -17.99 14.87 5.06
N PHE A 108 -17.43 13.95 4.28
CA PHE A 108 -17.80 13.76 2.88
C PHE A 108 -19.05 12.90 2.75
N ARG A 109 -19.76 13.04 1.64
CA ARG A 109 -20.87 12.14 1.32
C ARG A 109 -20.37 10.69 1.16
N PRO A 110 -21.10 9.68 1.68
CA PRO A 110 -20.82 8.29 1.39
C PRO A 110 -20.78 8.00 -0.11
N GLY A 111 -19.94 7.03 -0.52
CA GLY A 111 -19.83 6.61 -1.93
C GLY A 111 -19.02 7.53 -2.85
N THR A 112 -18.43 8.61 -2.33
CA THR A 112 -17.60 9.54 -3.13
C THR A 112 -16.11 9.18 -3.18
N GLY A 113 -15.69 8.06 -2.57
CA GLY A 113 -14.28 7.70 -2.38
C GLY A 113 -13.51 7.57 -3.69
N GLU A 114 -14.02 6.77 -4.62
CA GLU A 114 -13.38 6.53 -5.92
C GLU A 114 -13.31 7.80 -6.78
N GLU A 115 -14.40 8.56 -6.86
CA GLU A 115 -14.44 9.82 -7.61
C GLU A 115 -13.40 10.82 -7.07
N ARG A 116 -13.29 10.92 -5.74
CA ARG A 116 -12.25 11.74 -5.11
C ARG A 116 -10.84 11.23 -5.40
N CYS A 117 -10.60 9.92 -5.39
CA CYS A 117 -9.30 9.36 -5.78
C CYS A 117 -8.92 9.72 -7.22
N VAL A 118 -9.87 9.65 -8.16
CA VAL A 118 -9.64 10.03 -9.56
C VAL A 118 -9.26 11.51 -9.64
N PHE A 119 -10.02 12.38 -8.97
CA PHE A 119 -9.73 13.82 -8.93
C PHE A 119 -8.35 14.10 -8.31
N ASP A 120 -8.04 13.50 -7.17
CA ASP A 120 -6.75 13.65 -6.48
C ASP A 120 -5.58 13.24 -7.39
N CYS A 121 -5.74 12.14 -8.13
CA CYS A 121 -4.70 11.62 -9.03
C CYS A 121 -4.42 12.57 -10.19
N ILE A 122 -5.47 13.07 -10.85
CA ILE A 122 -5.34 14.02 -11.96
C ILE A 122 -4.63 15.29 -11.48
N GLU A 123 -5.07 15.85 -10.35
CA GLU A 123 -4.51 17.08 -9.81
C GLU A 123 -3.08 16.91 -9.29
N ALA A 124 -2.74 15.74 -8.75
CA ALA A 124 -1.37 15.43 -8.34
C ALA A 124 -0.39 15.43 -9.52
N ILE A 125 -0.76 14.85 -10.68
CA ILE A 125 0.09 14.89 -11.88
C ILE A 125 0.25 16.32 -12.38
N LYS A 126 -0.85 17.09 -12.45
CA LYS A 126 -0.80 18.52 -12.81
C LYS A 126 0.10 19.33 -11.88
N ALA A 127 0.23 18.91 -10.63
CA ALA A 127 1.10 19.52 -9.62
C ALA A 127 2.56 19.01 -9.63
N GLY A 128 2.92 18.10 -10.55
CA GLY A 128 4.30 17.64 -10.77
C GLY A 128 4.67 16.30 -10.14
N ALA A 129 3.69 15.48 -9.75
CA ALA A 129 3.91 14.07 -9.41
C ALA A 129 4.25 13.26 -10.67
N ASP A 130 5.11 12.25 -10.52
CA ASP A 130 5.53 11.38 -11.62
C ASP A 130 4.77 10.05 -11.64
N LEU A 131 4.35 9.57 -10.46
CA LEU A 131 3.63 8.32 -10.26
C LEU A 131 2.48 8.53 -9.27
N LEU A 132 1.44 7.72 -9.41
CA LEU A 132 0.29 7.71 -8.53
C LEU A 132 0.36 6.53 -7.55
N TRP A 133 -0.32 6.65 -6.42
CA TRP A 133 -0.66 5.54 -5.52
C TRP A 133 -2.08 5.78 -5.02
N ILE A 134 -2.99 4.86 -5.30
CA ILE A 134 -4.34 4.85 -4.71
C ILE A 134 -4.35 3.76 -3.63
N GLU A 135 -4.50 4.13 -2.35
CA GLU A 135 -4.64 3.13 -1.29
C GLU A 135 -6.06 2.56 -1.37
N THR A 136 -6.17 1.26 -1.66
CA THR A 136 -7.46 0.57 -1.82
C THR A 136 -7.85 -0.23 -0.58
N ALA A 137 -9.14 -0.46 -0.40
CA ALA A 137 -9.69 -1.24 0.71
C ALA A 137 -9.59 -2.76 0.48
N THR A 138 -9.60 -3.20 -0.78
CA THR A 138 -9.51 -4.60 -1.18
C THR A 138 -8.58 -4.79 -2.40
N PRO A 139 -8.04 -6.01 -2.62
CA PRO A 139 -7.27 -6.33 -3.82
C PRO A 139 -8.22 -6.74 -4.97
N ASN A 140 -8.75 -5.75 -5.69
CA ASN A 140 -9.65 -5.96 -6.83
C ASN A 140 -9.11 -5.24 -8.07
N VAL A 141 -8.87 -6.00 -9.14
CA VAL A 141 -8.35 -5.48 -10.41
C VAL A 141 -9.36 -4.56 -11.10
N ALA A 142 -10.65 -4.90 -11.06
CA ALA A 142 -11.69 -4.13 -11.74
C ALA A 142 -11.83 -2.74 -11.11
N ASP A 143 -11.82 -2.66 -9.78
CA ASP A 143 -11.98 -1.40 -9.05
C ASP A 143 -10.81 -0.44 -9.36
N ILE A 144 -9.56 -0.93 -9.28
CA ILE A 144 -8.39 -0.10 -9.57
C ILE A 144 -8.27 0.26 -11.06
N ALA A 145 -8.67 -0.65 -11.96
CA ALA A 145 -8.72 -0.38 -13.39
C ALA A 145 -9.80 0.67 -13.71
N GLY A 146 -10.96 0.63 -13.05
CA GLY A 146 -12.03 1.62 -13.18
C GLY A 146 -11.53 3.03 -12.88
N MET A 147 -10.92 3.22 -11.70
CA MET A 147 -10.34 4.52 -11.32
C MET A 147 -9.23 4.96 -12.29
N MET A 148 -8.29 4.08 -12.64
CA MET A 148 -7.19 4.44 -13.54
C MET A 148 -7.66 4.73 -14.97
N ASN A 149 -8.73 4.10 -15.44
CA ASN A 149 -9.32 4.41 -16.75
C ASN A 149 -9.89 5.84 -16.76
N GLU A 150 -10.55 6.28 -15.69
CA GLU A 150 -11.02 7.67 -15.58
C GLU A 150 -9.86 8.67 -15.53
N VAL A 151 -8.83 8.41 -14.73
CA VAL A 151 -7.61 9.25 -14.70
C VAL A 151 -6.99 9.36 -16.10
N ARG A 152 -6.91 8.24 -16.83
CA ARG A 152 -6.28 8.19 -18.15
C ARG A 152 -7.11 8.79 -19.28
N LYS A 153 -8.38 9.15 -19.05
CA LYS A 153 -9.12 10.00 -20.00
C LYS A 153 -8.50 11.39 -20.10
N GLU A 154 -7.93 11.90 -19.01
CA GLU A 154 -7.29 13.21 -18.97
C GLU A 154 -5.76 13.12 -19.04
N ILE A 155 -5.15 12.13 -18.40
CA ILE A 155 -3.70 11.90 -18.35
C ILE A 155 -3.37 10.51 -18.94
N PRO A 156 -3.30 10.35 -20.27
CA PRO A 156 -3.28 9.03 -20.93
C PRO A 156 -2.12 8.11 -20.53
N ASP A 157 -0.99 8.70 -20.13
CA ASP A 157 0.25 8.03 -19.76
C ASP A 157 0.43 7.83 -18.25
N ALA A 158 -0.55 8.23 -17.42
CA ALA A 158 -0.53 8.07 -15.97
C ALA A 158 -0.20 6.63 -15.56
N LYS A 159 0.75 6.50 -14.63
CA LYS A 159 1.25 5.21 -14.11
C LYS A 159 0.97 5.10 -12.61
N LEU A 160 0.67 3.89 -12.18
CA LEU A 160 0.32 3.59 -10.79
C LEU A 160 1.38 2.73 -10.10
N VAL A 161 1.68 3.06 -8.85
CA VAL A 161 2.33 2.20 -7.86
C VAL A 161 1.23 1.56 -7.03
N TYR A 162 1.25 0.22 -6.92
CA TYR A 162 0.20 -0.53 -6.23
C TYR A 162 0.75 -1.29 -5.03
N ASN A 163 0.10 -1.08 -3.88
CA ASN A 163 0.35 -1.82 -2.65
C ASN A 163 -0.46 -3.12 -2.65
N ASN A 164 0.23 -4.24 -2.85
CA ASN A 164 -0.31 -5.58 -2.61
C ASN A 164 -0.32 -5.82 -1.09
N SER A 165 -1.25 -5.18 -0.39
CA SER A 165 -1.20 -5.02 1.06
C SER A 165 -1.24 -6.37 1.79
N PRO A 166 -0.34 -6.60 2.77
CA PRO A 166 -0.45 -7.76 3.65
C PRO A 166 -1.57 -7.61 4.68
N SER A 167 -2.21 -6.43 4.77
CA SER A 167 -3.41 -6.23 5.59
C SER A 167 -4.67 -6.79 4.93
N PHE A 168 -4.63 -7.13 3.63
CA PHE A 168 -5.72 -7.82 2.96
C PHE A 168 -5.74 -9.29 3.36
N ASN A 169 -6.93 -9.84 3.63
CA ASN A 169 -7.12 -11.28 3.60
C ASN A 169 -7.27 -11.72 2.13
N TRP A 170 -6.16 -12.06 1.47
CA TRP A 170 -6.11 -12.41 0.05
C TRP A 170 -7.03 -13.57 -0.30
N THR A 171 -6.93 -14.70 0.41
CA THR A 171 -7.75 -15.88 0.14
C THR A 171 -9.25 -15.57 0.25
N LEU A 172 -9.68 -14.89 1.31
CA LEU A 172 -11.10 -14.56 1.47
C LEU A 172 -11.60 -13.63 0.36
N ASN A 173 -10.85 -12.56 0.04
CA ASN A 173 -11.21 -11.62 -1.02
C ASN A 173 -11.36 -12.34 -2.36
N PHE A 174 -10.36 -13.14 -2.75
CA PHE A 174 -10.38 -13.81 -4.06
C PHE A 174 -11.36 -14.96 -4.14
N ARG A 175 -11.64 -15.68 -3.04
CA ARG A 175 -12.72 -16.69 -3.00
C ARG A 175 -14.10 -16.04 -3.10
N GLN A 176 -14.32 -14.88 -2.47
CA GLN A 176 -15.57 -14.12 -2.63
C GLN A 176 -15.73 -13.61 -4.07
N GLN A 177 -14.66 -13.05 -4.66
CA GLN A 177 -14.67 -12.65 -6.07
C GLN A 177 -14.94 -13.84 -7.00
N ALA A 178 -14.34 -15.00 -6.74
CA ALA A 178 -14.61 -16.24 -7.50
C ALA A 178 -16.06 -16.66 -7.36
N TYR A 179 -16.61 -16.66 -6.15
CA TYR A 179 -18.00 -17.01 -5.89
C TYR A 179 -18.95 -16.11 -6.70
N ASP A 180 -18.73 -14.80 -6.65
CA ASP A 180 -19.58 -13.83 -7.35
C ASP A 180 -19.49 -13.98 -8.87
N ARG A 181 -18.27 -14.22 -9.43
CA ARG A 181 -18.09 -14.54 -10.86
C ARG A 181 -18.81 -15.83 -11.26
N TRP A 182 -18.79 -16.85 -10.41
CA TRP A 182 -19.45 -18.15 -10.69
C TRP A 182 -20.97 -18.01 -10.67
N VAL A 183 -21.51 -17.25 -9.71
CA VAL A 183 -22.94 -16.89 -9.67
C VAL A 183 -23.35 -16.17 -10.94
N GLU A 184 -22.59 -15.15 -11.35
CA GLU A 184 -22.88 -14.39 -12.59
C GLU A 184 -22.80 -15.29 -13.84
N ALA A 185 -21.87 -16.23 -13.87
CA ALA A 185 -21.73 -17.21 -14.95
C ALA A 185 -22.77 -18.36 -14.89
N GLY A 186 -23.68 -18.37 -13.91
CA GLY A 186 -24.70 -19.40 -13.74
C GLY A 186 -24.15 -20.78 -13.32
N GLN A 187 -22.96 -20.82 -12.70
CA GLN A 187 -22.38 -22.03 -12.16
C GLN A 187 -23.02 -22.41 -10.82
N ASP A 188 -23.02 -23.71 -10.49
CA ASP A 188 -23.56 -24.18 -9.21
C ASP A 188 -22.61 -23.81 -8.06
N VAL A 189 -23.10 -22.94 -7.17
CA VAL A 189 -22.39 -22.52 -5.96
C VAL A 189 -23.05 -23.04 -4.67
N SER A 190 -24.04 -23.94 -4.76
CA SER A 190 -24.82 -24.40 -3.61
C SER A 190 -23.99 -25.11 -2.53
N GLY A 191 -22.83 -25.66 -2.89
CA GLY A 191 -21.87 -26.25 -1.96
C GLY A 191 -21.01 -25.25 -1.18
N TYR A 192 -21.08 -23.96 -1.52
CA TYR A 192 -20.25 -22.91 -0.94
C TYR A 192 -21.10 -21.93 -0.10
N ASP A 193 -20.70 -21.76 1.16
CA ASP A 193 -21.22 -20.67 1.98
C ASP A 193 -20.33 -19.44 1.78
N ARG A 194 -20.89 -18.40 1.14
CA ARG A 194 -20.18 -17.14 0.83
C ARG A 194 -19.60 -16.47 2.09
N GLN A 195 -20.21 -16.66 3.26
CA GLN A 195 -19.74 -16.07 4.53
C GLN A 195 -18.62 -16.88 5.19
N ASP A 196 -18.42 -18.14 4.81
CA ASP A 196 -17.46 -19.09 5.40
C ASP A 196 -16.38 -19.56 4.40
N LEU A 197 -16.11 -18.76 3.35
CA LEU A 197 -15.18 -19.15 2.27
C LEU A 197 -13.72 -19.27 2.69
N MET A 198 -13.32 -18.73 3.85
CA MET A 198 -11.95 -18.90 4.39
C MET A 198 -11.72 -20.28 5.01
N ASN A 199 -12.77 -21.08 5.18
CA ASN A 199 -12.69 -22.36 5.87
C ASN A 199 -11.81 -23.37 5.12
N ALA A 200 -10.97 -24.10 5.86
CA ALA A 200 -10.06 -25.11 5.33
C ALA A 200 -10.78 -26.23 4.57
N LYS A 201 -12.07 -26.48 4.86
CA LYS A 201 -12.89 -27.46 4.12
C LYS A 201 -12.98 -27.16 2.61
N TYR A 202 -12.67 -25.92 2.19
CA TYR A 202 -12.69 -25.49 0.79
C TYR A 202 -11.32 -25.51 0.12
N ASP A 203 -10.22 -25.85 0.80
CA ASP A 203 -8.85 -25.68 0.26
C ASP A 203 -8.62 -26.48 -1.04
N ASP A 204 -9.18 -27.69 -1.15
CA ASP A 204 -9.07 -28.53 -2.35
C ASP A 204 -10.24 -28.35 -3.34
N SER A 205 -11.09 -27.32 -3.14
CA SER A 205 -12.26 -27.10 -3.98
C SER A 205 -11.91 -26.42 -5.31
N ALA A 206 -12.76 -26.61 -6.32
CA ALA A 206 -12.60 -25.93 -7.60
C ALA A 206 -12.72 -24.40 -7.49
N LEU A 207 -13.52 -23.90 -6.54
CA LEU A 207 -13.61 -22.46 -6.24
C LEU A 207 -12.28 -21.92 -5.69
N ALA A 208 -11.63 -22.67 -4.79
CA ALA A 208 -10.32 -22.29 -4.25
C ALA A 208 -9.25 -22.30 -5.35
N ALA A 209 -9.26 -23.30 -6.24
CA ALA A 209 -8.33 -23.35 -7.37
C ALA A 209 -8.51 -22.15 -8.32
N ASP A 210 -9.75 -21.72 -8.61
CA ASP A 210 -10.01 -20.50 -9.41
C ASP A 210 -9.52 -19.24 -8.67
N ALA A 211 -9.79 -19.13 -7.38
CA ALA A 211 -9.33 -18.01 -6.55
C ALA A 211 -7.79 -17.90 -6.52
N ASP A 212 -7.11 -19.02 -6.30
CA ASP A 212 -5.64 -19.08 -6.24
C ASP A 212 -5.00 -18.76 -7.60
N ASP A 213 -5.63 -19.16 -8.71
CA ASP A 213 -5.17 -18.76 -10.05
C ASP A 213 -5.24 -17.24 -10.23
N LYS A 214 -6.31 -16.60 -9.73
CA LYS A 214 -6.44 -15.12 -9.75
C LYS A 214 -5.47 -14.41 -8.83
N ILE A 215 -5.15 -14.98 -7.65
CA ILE A 215 -4.08 -14.44 -6.79
C ILE A 215 -2.74 -14.52 -7.54
N ARG A 216 -2.47 -15.66 -8.19
CA ARG A 216 -1.24 -15.90 -8.95
C ARG A 216 -1.07 -14.93 -10.12
N THR A 217 -2.15 -14.58 -10.83
CA THR A 217 -2.10 -13.66 -11.97
C THR A 217 -2.32 -12.20 -11.61
N PHE A 218 -2.70 -11.87 -10.36
CA PHE A 218 -3.11 -10.53 -9.94
C PHE A 218 -2.19 -9.42 -10.45
N GLN A 219 -0.88 -9.54 -10.25
CA GLN A 219 0.08 -8.50 -10.65
C GLN A 219 0.11 -8.33 -12.19
N ALA A 220 0.09 -9.42 -12.94
CA ALA A 220 0.11 -9.37 -14.40
C ALA A 220 -1.19 -8.79 -14.96
N ASP A 221 -2.33 -9.17 -14.38
CA ASP A 221 -3.64 -8.66 -14.78
C ASP A 221 -3.79 -7.18 -14.44
N ALA A 222 -3.42 -6.77 -13.22
CA ALA A 222 -3.53 -5.38 -12.78
C ALA A 222 -2.55 -4.45 -13.52
N ALA A 223 -1.34 -4.91 -13.87
CA ALA A 223 -0.43 -4.17 -14.74
C ALA A 223 -1.04 -3.94 -16.14
N ARG A 224 -1.67 -4.98 -16.71
CA ARG A 224 -2.31 -4.91 -18.03
C ARG A 224 -3.56 -4.02 -18.04
N GLU A 225 -4.41 -4.11 -17.03
CA GLU A 225 -5.73 -3.48 -16.99
C GLU A 225 -5.71 -2.07 -16.40
N ALA A 226 -4.91 -1.85 -15.36
CA ALA A 226 -4.86 -0.57 -14.64
C ALA A 226 -3.58 0.24 -14.92
N ASN A 227 -2.70 -0.23 -15.82
CA ASN A 227 -1.39 0.39 -16.09
C ASN A 227 -0.52 0.54 -14.83
N ILE A 228 -0.58 -0.45 -13.94
CA ILE A 228 0.30 -0.51 -12.77
C ILE A 228 1.73 -0.76 -13.25
N PHE A 229 2.61 0.16 -12.91
CA PHE A 229 4.03 0.13 -13.25
C PHE A 229 4.86 -0.57 -12.18
N HIS A 230 4.50 -0.41 -10.91
CA HIS A 230 5.27 -0.96 -9.80
C HIS A 230 4.35 -1.65 -8.78
N HIS A 231 4.66 -2.89 -8.45
CA HIS A 231 4.01 -3.65 -7.39
C HIS A 231 4.95 -3.75 -6.20
N LEU A 232 4.43 -3.45 -5.01
CA LEU A 232 5.14 -3.67 -3.74
C LEU A 232 4.25 -4.41 -2.75
N ILE A 233 4.86 -5.03 -1.75
CA ILE A 233 4.21 -5.43 -0.50
C ILE A 233 4.85 -4.53 0.55
N THR A 234 4.05 -3.81 1.34
CA THR A 234 4.57 -2.77 2.26
C THR A 234 5.41 -3.32 3.41
N LEU A 235 4.96 -4.40 4.06
CA LEU A 235 5.61 -4.99 5.24
C LEU A 235 5.79 -6.53 5.16
N PRO A 236 6.27 -7.10 4.03
CA PRO A 236 6.44 -8.54 3.89
C PRO A 236 7.50 -9.07 4.87
N THR A 237 8.59 -8.31 5.06
CA THR A 237 9.71 -8.70 5.92
C THR A 237 9.39 -8.65 7.41
N TYR A 238 8.41 -7.83 7.82
CA TYR A 238 7.88 -7.87 9.18
C TYR A 238 7.25 -9.24 9.48
N HIS A 239 6.38 -9.70 8.58
CA HIS A 239 5.71 -11.00 8.73
C HIS A 239 6.67 -12.17 8.58
N THR A 240 7.61 -12.15 7.61
CA THR A 240 8.54 -13.27 7.44
C THR A 240 9.57 -13.35 8.54
N ALA A 241 10.04 -12.23 9.10
CA ALA A 241 10.93 -12.24 10.27
C ALA A 241 10.21 -12.81 11.51
N ALA A 242 8.98 -12.35 11.78
CA ALA A 242 8.19 -12.85 12.91
C ALA A 242 7.90 -14.36 12.77
N LEU A 243 7.40 -14.80 11.61
CA LEU A 243 7.05 -16.21 11.37
C LEU A 243 8.26 -17.13 11.42
N SER A 244 9.37 -16.75 10.79
CA SER A 244 10.59 -17.58 10.79
C SER A 244 11.19 -17.69 12.19
N THR A 245 11.15 -16.62 12.97
CA THR A 245 11.61 -16.62 14.37
C THR A 245 10.73 -17.48 15.26
N ASP A 246 9.41 -17.37 15.14
CA ASP A 246 8.45 -18.18 15.89
C ASP A 246 8.60 -19.68 15.60
N ASN A 247 8.68 -20.06 14.32
CA ASN A 247 8.89 -21.45 13.92
C ASN A 247 10.22 -22.01 14.44
N LEU A 248 11.32 -21.24 14.31
CA LEU A 248 12.62 -21.67 14.81
C LEU A 248 12.62 -21.81 16.35
N ALA A 249 12.03 -20.85 17.07
CA ALA A 249 11.96 -20.90 18.53
C ALA A 249 11.15 -22.11 19.02
N LYS A 250 10.01 -22.41 18.37
CA LYS A 250 9.18 -23.59 18.66
C LYS A 250 9.97 -24.89 18.51
N ASP A 251 10.69 -25.05 17.41
CA ASP A 251 11.46 -26.27 17.19
C ASP A 251 12.69 -26.36 18.11
N TYR A 252 13.43 -25.26 18.24
CA TYR A 252 14.70 -25.23 18.98
C TYR A 252 14.52 -25.41 20.49
N PHE A 253 13.51 -24.77 21.08
CA PHE A 253 13.21 -24.91 22.51
C PHE A 253 12.20 -26.03 22.80
N GLY A 254 11.60 -26.62 21.76
CA GLY A 254 10.82 -27.85 21.84
C GLY A 254 11.69 -29.11 21.73
N ASP A 255 11.07 -30.23 21.35
CA ASP A 255 11.72 -31.54 21.34
C ASP A 255 12.81 -31.69 20.27
N GLN A 256 12.88 -30.79 19.28
CA GLN A 256 13.87 -30.89 18.19
C GLN A 256 15.25 -30.37 18.59
N GLY A 257 15.35 -29.43 19.53
CA GLY A 257 16.64 -28.86 19.92
C GLY A 257 17.42 -28.29 18.71
N MET A 258 18.72 -28.59 18.66
CA MET A 258 19.58 -28.22 17.52
C MET A 258 19.09 -28.75 16.16
N LEU A 259 18.32 -29.84 16.12
CA LEU A 259 17.80 -30.38 14.87
C LEU A 259 16.81 -29.40 14.20
N GLY A 260 16.06 -28.62 14.99
CA GLY A 260 15.17 -27.57 14.48
C GLY A 260 15.92 -26.55 13.62
N TYR A 261 17.05 -26.03 14.12
CA TYR A 261 17.93 -25.14 13.37
C TYR A 261 18.54 -25.83 12.14
N VAL A 262 19.11 -27.04 12.32
CA VAL A 262 19.81 -27.74 11.23
C VAL A 262 18.86 -28.10 10.09
N ALA A 263 17.67 -28.62 10.39
CA ALA A 263 16.69 -29.02 9.40
C ALA A 263 15.92 -27.83 8.79
N GLY A 264 15.53 -26.86 9.63
CA GLY A 264 14.72 -25.72 9.23
C GLY A 264 15.50 -24.63 8.49
N VAL A 265 16.78 -24.44 8.84
CA VAL A 265 17.61 -23.32 8.35
C VAL A 265 18.85 -23.83 7.61
N GLN A 266 19.82 -24.41 8.34
CA GLN A 266 21.17 -24.63 7.80
C GLN A 266 21.19 -25.54 6.56
N ARG A 267 20.49 -26.68 6.58
CA ARG A 267 20.39 -27.57 5.41
C ARG A 267 19.73 -26.89 4.21
N LYS A 268 18.75 -26.01 4.44
CA LYS A 268 18.06 -25.29 3.37
C LYS A 268 18.96 -24.22 2.77
N GLU A 269 19.64 -23.42 3.58
CA GLU A 269 20.59 -22.41 3.10
C GLU A 269 21.69 -23.02 2.23
N ILE A 270 22.30 -24.13 2.70
CA ILE A 270 23.35 -24.83 1.95
C ILE A 270 22.82 -25.32 0.60
N ARG A 271 21.66 -25.98 0.57
CA ARG A 271 21.09 -26.57 -0.66
C ARG A 271 20.60 -25.52 -1.65
N GLN A 272 20.19 -24.36 -1.16
CA GLN A 272 19.74 -23.24 -2.00
C GLN A 272 20.89 -22.29 -2.39
N GLY A 273 22.10 -22.51 -1.87
CA GLY A 273 23.25 -21.66 -2.16
C GLY A 273 23.16 -20.27 -1.53
N ILE A 274 22.47 -20.14 -0.40
CA ILE A 274 22.33 -18.85 0.30
C ILE A 274 23.65 -18.49 0.98
N ALA A 275 24.22 -17.35 0.60
CA ALA A 275 25.54 -16.92 1.07
C ALA A 275 25.61 -16.67 2.59
N CYS A 276 24.48 -16.40 3.26
CA CYS A 276 24.39 -16.19 4.70
C CYS A 276 24.90 -17.37 5.54
N VAL A 277 24.97 -18.59 5.00
CA VAL A 277 25.59 -19.71 5.71
C VAL A 277 27.07 -19.42 6.06
N LYS A 278 27.76 -18.65 5.20
CA LYS A 278 29.09 -18.06 5.43
C LYS A 278 28.94 -16.64 5.97
N HIS A 279 28.23 -16.50 7.08
CA HIS A 279 27.87 -15.19 7.67
C HIS A 279 29.07 -14.27 7.94
N GLN A 280 30.25 -14.83 8.25
CA GLN A 280 31.49 -14.04 8.44
C GLN A 280 31.90 -13.31 7.15
N ASN A 281 31.82 -13.98 6.00
CA ASN A 281 32.12 -13.37 4.70
C ASN A 281 31.03 -12.35 4.35
N MET A 282 29.76 -12.70 4.56
CA MET A 282 28.64 -11.78 4.34
C MET A 282 28.70 -10.52 5.21
N SER A 283 29.32 -10.59 6.40
CA SER A 283 29.57 -9.42 7.25
C SER A 283 30.87 -8.68 6.90
N GLY A 284 31.52 -9.03 5.78
CA GLY A 284 32.67 -8.31 5.22
C GLY A 284 34.02 -8.64 5.85
N SER A 285 34.18 -9.82 6.47
CA SER A 285 35.48 -10.20 7.05
C SER A 285 36.59 -10.33 6.00
N ASP A 286 36.25 -10.75 4.78
CA ASP A 286 37.16 -10.83 3.63
C ASP A 286 37.60 -9.44 3.15
N ILE A 287 36.67 -8.50 3.00
CA ILE A 287 36.97 -7.09 2.68
C ILE A 287 37.88 -6.49 3.76
N GLY A 288 37.62 -6.81 5.03
CA GLY A 288 38.44 -6.37 6.15
C GLY A 288 39.86 -6.94 6.09
N ASP A 289 40.02 -8.20 5.69
CA ASP A 289 41.33 -8.84 5.56
C ASP A 289 42.12 -8.29 4.36
N ASP A 290 41.46 -8.06 3.22
CA ASP A 290 42.06 -7.41 2.04
C ASP A 290 42.55 -5.99 2.36
N HIS A 291 41.73 -5.22 3.08
CA HIS A 291 42.11 -3.89 3.53
C HIS A 291 43.34 -3.94 4.44
N LYS A 292 43.37 -4.82 5.43
CA LYS A 292 44.53 -4.96 6.33
C LYS A 292 45.78 -5.38 5.57
N GLU A 293 45.67 -6.31 4.63
CA GLU A 293 46.78 -6.76 3.80
C GLU A 293 47.33 -5.62 2.94
N TYR A 294 46.46 -4.81 2.33
CA TYR A 294 46.86 -3.66 1.53
C TYR A 294 47.71 -2.65 2.33
N PHE A 295 47.33 -2.36 3.59
CA PHE A 295 48.02 -1.34 4.40
C PHE A 295 49.17 -1.88 5.26
N ALA A 296 49.04 -3.11 5.78
CA ALA A 296 50.00 -3.67 6.72
C ALA A 296 50.90 -4.76 6.12
N GLY A 297 50.63 -5.22 4.89
CA GLY A 297 51.40 -6.27 4.23
C GLY A 297 51.52 -7.52 5.09
N GLU A 298 52.76 -7.98 5.31
CA GLU A 298 53.06 -9.17 6.13
C GLU A 298 52.66 -9.02 7.61
N ASN A 299 52.45 -7.79 8.11
CA ASN A 299 52.00 -7.55 9.49
C ASN A 299 50.47 -7.61 9.64
N ALA A 300 49.73 -7.90 8.57
CA ALA A 300 48.27 -7.96 8.61
C ALA A 300 47.75 -9.13 9.44
N LEU A 301 47.02 -8.84 10.53
CA LEU A 301 46.31 -9.84 11.32
C LEU A 301 44.94 -10.16 10.71
N LYS A 302 44.91 -11.22 9.90
CA LYS A 302 43.72 -11.68 9.17
C LYS A 302 42.76 -12.49 10.06
N ALA A 303 41.46 -12.38 9.80
CA ALA A 303 40.41 -13.22 10.39
C ALA A 303 40.31 -14.59 9.70
N GLY A 304 40.75 -14.69 8.44
CA GLY A 304 40.91 -15.94 7.70
C GLY A 304 41.96 -16.90 8.30
N GLY A 305 41.91 -18.18 7.90
CA GLY A 305 42.92 -19.18 8.29
C GLY A 305 42.41 -20.62 8.24
N ALA A 306 43.33 -21.59 8.44
CA ALA A 306 43.01 -23.03 8.33
C ALA A 306 41.91 -23.49 9.32
N LYS A 307 41.76 -22.82 10.46
CA LYS A 307 40.72 -23.10 11.47
C LYS A 307 39.45 -22.25 11.33
N ASN A 308 39.28 -21.51 10.23
CA ASN A 308 38.09 -20.70 10.02
C ASN A 308 36.85 -21.61 9.87
N THR A 309 35.78 -21.30 10.60
CA THR A 309 34.53 -22.07 10.59
C THR A 309 33.84 -22.04 9.22
N SER A 310 34.11 -21.03 8.39
CA SER A 310 33.60 -20.96 7.02
C SER A 310 34.08 -22.10 6.12
N ASN A 311 35.21 -22.75 6.46
CA ASN A 311 35.76 -23.92 5.76
C ASN A 311 34.87 -25.17 5.90
N GLN A 312 33.87 -25.16 6.78
CA GLN A 312 32.90 -26.27 6.91
C GLN A 312 31.80 -26.22 5.85
N PHE A 313 31.72 -25.13 5.09
CA PHE A 313 30.69 -24.87 4.07
C PHE A 313 31.29 -24.76 2.65
N SER A 314 32.48 -25.34 2.44
CA SER A 314 33.16 -25.45 1.14
C SER A 314 32.73 -26.71 0.39
#